data_AF-A0A7S4JBA5-F1
#
_entry.id   AF-A0A7S4JBA5-F1
#
_cell.length_a   1.000
_cell.length_b   1.000
_cell.length_c   1.000
_cell.angle_alpha   90.00
_cell.angle_beta   90.00
_cell.angle_gamma   90.00
#
_symmetry.space_group_name_H-M   'P 1'
#
loop_
_entity.id
_entity.type
_entity.pdbx_description
1 polymer ?
#
loop_
_entity_poly.entity_id
_entity_poly.type
_entity_poly.pdbx_seq_one_letter_code
_entity_poly.pdbx_strand_id
1 'polypeptide(L)'
;AAPASAFGGSYGAAAAPAAPHSSAYQVGVAAEQHYLRKQEAARLESAVLGLHAAYSPTSVDPLHLQPRSPLHATQPSSLCRFRHIFYDPLTPEERQMRTVHGPSHVPARPPYVDAPTWAEACARNPDPEQCVPVVVVGSEALAARVAAQQERARTLAGYVKKLSDTVGDLKGSLGKSADSVRGGRREHEALRARTLDLMR
;
A
#
# COMPACT_ATOMS: atom_id res chain seq x y z
N ALA A 1 24.74 56.74 -56.73
CA ALA A 1 24.05 58.03 -56.58
C ALA A 1 23.74 58.25 -55.11
N ALA A 2 24.29 59.33 -54.51
CA ALA A 2 23.66 60.00 -53.36
C ALA A 2 22.66 61.04 -53.93
N PRO A 3 21.65 61.57 -53.19
CA PRO A 3 21.81 62.37 -51.95
C PRO A 3 20.65 62.07 -50.94
N ALA A 4 20.36 62.72 -49.81
CA ALA A 4 20.81 63.92 -49.11
C ALA A 4 20.41 63.79 -47.62
N SER A 5 21.13 64.47 -46.73
CA SER A 5 20.64 64.82 -45.38
C SER A 5 19.53 65.88 -45.46
N ALA A 6 18.57 65.83 -44.52
CA ALA A 6 17.78 66.99 -44.15
C ALA A 6 17.62 67.10 -42.63
N PHE A 7 18.10 68.24 -42.16
CA PHE A 7 18.15 68.79 -40.82
C PHE A 7 16.75 69.29 -40.38
N GLY A 8 16.38 69.12 -39.10
CA GLY A 8 15.17 69.72 -38.55
C GLY A 8 14.89 69.25 -37.13
N GLY A 9 15.13 70.12 -36.14
CA GLY A 9 14.99 69.80 -34.74
C GLY A 9 13.54 69.73 -34.23
N SER A 10 13.41 69.06 -33.08
CA SER A 10 13.01 69.71 -31.81
C SER A 10 11.70 69.31 -31.12
N TYR A 11 11.79 69.37 -29.79
CA TYR A 11 10.78 69.53 -28.73
C TYR A 11 9.68 68.46 -28.56
N GLY A 12 9.83 67.70 -27.48
CA GLY A 12 8.80 67.63 -26.43
C GLY A 12 7.60 66.71 -26.69
N ALA A 13 7.77 65.41 -26.46
CA ALA A 13 6.68 64.57 -25.96
C ALA A 13 6.98 64.23 -24.50
N ALA A 14 6.38 64.99 -23.59
CA ALA A 14 6.44 64.75 -22.16
C ALA A 14 5.88 63.35 -21.86
N ALA A 15 6.74 62.45 -21.38
CA ALA A 15 6.29 61.26 -20.69
C ALA A 15 5.58 61.71 -19.41
N ALA A 16 4.27 61.42 -19.33
CA ALA A 16 3.47 61.73 -18.16
C ALA A 16 4.11 61.13 -16.89
N PRO A 17 4.19 61.89 -15.78
CA PRO A 17 4.69 61.36 -14.53
C PRO A 17 3.70 60.33 -13.98
N ALA A 18 4.04 59.05 -14.09
CA ALA A 18 3.35 58.00 -13.37
C ALA A 18 3.46 58.28 -11.86
N ALA A 19 2.32 58.34 -11.18
CA ALA A 19 2.21 58.68 -9.77
C ALA A 19 3.18 57.83 -8.91
N PRO A 20 3.95 58.43 -7.98
CA PRO A 20 5.03 57.77 -7.23
C PRO A 20 4.54 56.85 -6.10
N HIS A 21 3.26 56.48 -6.05
CA HIS A 21 2.65 55.81 -4.89
C HIS A 21 2.46 54.30 -5.08
N SER A 22 2.59 53.79 -6.31
CA SER A 22 2.41 52.36 -6.63
C SER A 22 3.65 51.51 -6.34
N SER A 23 4.85 52.07 -6.52
CA SER A 23 6.13 51.35 -6.34
C SER A 23 6.44 51.05 -4.87
N ALA A 24 6.32 52.04 -3.97
CA ALA A 24 6.62 51.86 -2.55
C ALA A 24 5.66 50.85 -1.87
N TYR A 25 4.39 50.86 -2.26
CA TYR A 25 3.40 49.88 -1.81
C TYR A 25 3.74 48.47 -2.30
N GLN A 26 4.09 48.31 -3.59
CA GLN A 26 4.54 47.03 -4.14
C GLN A 26 5.81 46.49 -3.47
N VAL A 27 6.77 47.36 -3.14
CA VAL A 27 7.98 46.98 -2.41
C VAL A 27 7.65 46.53 -0.98
N GLY A 28 6.73 47.20 -0.30
CA GLY A 28 6.24 46.78 1.02
C GLY A 28 5.58 45.40 1.00
N VAL A 29 4.69 45.17 0.04
CA VAL A 29 4.02 43.87 -0.14
C VAL A 29 5.02 42.77 -0.52
N ALA A 30 6.01 43.07 -1.36
CA ALA A 30 7.08 42.12 -1.71
C ALA A 30 7.97 41.79 -0.50
N ALA A 31 8.28 42.77 0.34
CA ALA A 31 9.05 42.57 1.57
C ALA A 31 8.29 41.72 2.60
N GLU A 32 6.98 41.94 2.75
CA GLU A 32 6.10 41.14 3.61
C GLU A 32 6.00 39.69 3.14
N GLN A 33 5.79 39.46 1.83
CA GLN A 33 5.79 38.12 1.25
C GLN A 33 7.13 37.41 1.44
N HIS A 34 8.24 38.14 1.32
CA HIS A 34 9.57 37.58 1.53
C HIS A 34 9.82 37.23 3.00
N TYR A 35 9.32 38.03 3.94
CA TYR A 35 9.36 37.72 5.36
C TYR A 35 8.57 36.44 5.70
N LEU A 36 7.35 36.30 5.18
CA LEU A 36 6.53 35.11 5.38
C LEU A 36 7.19 33.85 4.81
N ARG A 37 7.73 33.91 3.58
CA ARG A 37 8.46 32.79 2.97
C ARG A 37 9.69 32.39 3.80
N LYS A 38 10.41 33.36 4.36
CA LYS A 38 11.56 33.07 5.25
C LYS A 38 11.12 32.38 6.54
N GLN A 39 10.01 32.81 7.13
CA GLN A 39 9.47 32.17 8.34
C GLN A 39 9.01 30.73 8.06
N GLU A 40 8.35 30.51 6.92
CA GLU A 40 7.97 29.18 6.45
C GLU A 40 9.20 28.30 6.18
N ALA A 41 10.24 28.85 5.53
CA ALA A 41 11.49 28.15 5.29
C ALA A 41 12.17 27.72 6.60
N ALA A 42 12.30 28.62 7.58
CA ALA A 42 12.87 28.28 8.88
C ALA A 42 12.06 27.19 9.62
N ARG A 43 10.73 27.24 9.51
CA ARG A 43 9.85 26.18 10.06
C ARG A 43 10.12 24.84 9.39
N LEU A 44 10.17 24.81 8.05
CA LEU A 44 10.45 23.60 7.29
C LEU A 44 11.85 23.05 7.59
N GLU A 45 12.86 23.91 7.66
CA GLU A 45 14.24 23.52 8.01
C GLU A 45 14.30 22.86 9.39
N SER A 46 13.67 23.45 10.41
CA SER A 46 13.62 22.84 11.75
C SER A 46 12.91 21.48 11.75
N ALA A 47 11.83 21.34 10.99
CA ALA A 47 11.10 20.08 10.86
C ALA A 47 11.93 19.02 10.12
N VAL A 48 12.64 19.41 9.06
CA VAL A 48 13.53 18.53 8.29
C VAL A 48 14.72 18.11 9.14
N LEU A 49 15.33 18.99 9.91
CA LEU A 49 16.42 18.65 10.83
C LEU A 49 15.94 17.72 11.94
N GLY A 50 14.75 17.94 12.49
CA GLY A 50 14.15 17.03 13.48
C GLY A 50 13.85 15.65 12.90
N LEU A 51 13.37 15.61 11.66
CA LEU A 51 13.15 14.36 10.94
C LEU A 51 14.48 13.67 10.64
N HIS A 52 15.47 14.40 10.12
CA HIS A 52 16.82 13.88 9.89
C HIS A 52 17.43 13.33 11.19
N ALA A 53 17.29 14.02 12.31
CA ALA A 53 17.75 13.53 13.61
C ALA A 53 17.03 12.25 14.06
N ALA A 54 15.74 12.08 13.75
CA ALA A 54 14.98 10.88 14.09
C ALA A 54 15.26 9.67 13.17
N TYR A 55 15.67 9.92 11.92
CA TYR A 55 15.89 8.89 10.90
C TYR A 55 17.37 8.67 10.53
N SER A 56 18.28 9.52 11.03
CA SER A 56 19.72 9.40 10.78
C SER A 56 20.27 8.12 11.43
N PRO A 57 21.13 7.35 10.73
CA PRO A 57 21.74 6.15 11.28
C PRO A 57 22.65 6.41 12.50
N THR A 58 23.03 7.66 12.77
CA THR A 58 23.82 8.04 13.95
C THR A 58 23.00 8.45 15.17
N SER A 59 21.67 8.50 15.07
CA SER A 59 20.83 8.84 16.22
C SER A 59 20.86 7.71 17.26
N VAL A 60 21.15 8.04 18.52
CA VAL A 60 21.09 7.09 19.63
C VAL A 60 19.63 6.67 19.79
N ASP A 61 19.35 5.41 19.51
CA ASP A 61 18.02 4.84 19.67
C ASP A 61 17.77 4.63 21.17
N PRO A 62 16.71 5.20 21.78
CA PRO A 62 16.45 5.06 23.21
C PRO A 62 16.20 3.61 23.65
N LEU A 63 15.88 2.70 22.72
CA LEU A 63 15.78 1.26 22.97
C LEU A 63 17.08 0.49 22.64
N HIS A 64 17.96 1.05 21.80
CA HIS A 64 19.28 0.47 21.52
C HIS A 64 20.39 1.43 21.96
N LEU A 65 21.01 1.12 23.09
CA LEU A 65 22.19 1.81 23.65
C LEU A 65 23.46 1.73 22.76
N GLN A 66 23.33 1.37 21.47
CA GLN A 66 24.43 1.25 20.52
C GLN A 66 24.18 2.10 19.27
N PRO A 67 25.20 2.81 18.75
CA PRO A 67 25.13 3.47 17.45
C PRO A 67 24.77 2.45 16.35
N ARG A 68 23.88 2.83 15.44
CA ARG A 68 23.40 1.95 14.38
C ARG A 68 24.57 1.55 13.47
N SER A 69 25.02 0.30 13.59
CA SER A 69 26.06 -0.25 12.74
C SER A 69 25.56 -0.33 11.29
N PRO A 70 26.39 -0.10 10.26
CA PRO A 70 26.00 -0.25 8.85
C PRO A 70 25.52 -1.67 8.50
N LEU A 71 25.90 -2.70 9.29
CA LEU A 71 25.35 -4.06 9.18
C LEU A 71 23.87 -4.17 9.59
N HIS A 72 23.36 -3.19 10.33
CA HIS A 72 21.98 -3.10 10.82
C HIS A 72 21.15 -2.04 10.07
N ALA A 73 21.62 -1.57 8.91
CA ALA A 73 20.91 -0.59 8.08
C ALA A 73 19.52 -1.05 7.64
N THR A 74 19.28 -2.37 7.61
CA THR A 74 17.99 -2.98 7.26
C THR A 74 16.99 -3.06 8.41
N GLN A 75 17.41 -2.84 9.68
CA GLN A 75 16.46 -2.79 10.79
C GLN A 75 15.81 -1.40 10.88
N PRO A 76 14.48 -1.33 11.02
CA PRO A 76 13.78 -0.06 11.18
C PRO A 76 14.14 0.60 12.52
N SER A 77 14.25 1.93 12.52
CA SER A 77 14.53 2.72 13.74
C SER A 77 13.32 2.70 14.69
N SER A 78 13.54 2.53 15.99
CA SER A 78 12.46 2.66 17.00
C SER A 78 11.82 4.05 17.02
N LEU A 79 12.56 5.07 16.57
CA LEU A 79 12.15 6.46 16.46
C LEU A 79 11.15 6.72 15.31
N CYS A 80 10.90 5.72 14.46
CA CYS A 80 9.94 5.87 13.39
C CYS A 80 8.52 6.01 13.97
N ARG A 81 7.90 7.17 13.72
CA ARG A 81 6.51 7.43 14.11
C ARG A 81 5.50 6.62 13.31
N PHE A 82 5.84 6.27 12.07
CA PHE A 82 5.00 5.43 11.21
C PHE A 82 5.21 3.96 11.54
N ARG A 83 4.70 3.52 12.69
CA ARG A 83 4.67 2.12 13.10
C ARG A 83 3.24 1.67 13.29
N HIS A 84 2.91 0.51 12.75
CA HIS A 84 1.60 -0.11 12.93
C HIS A 84 1.78 -1.62 13.10
N ILE A 85 1.01 -2.20 14.01
CA ILE A 85 0.98 -3.64 14.23
C ILE A 85 -0.21 -4.21 13.48
N PHE A 86 0.04 -5.15 12.60
CA PHE A 86 -0.98 -5.91 11.88
C PHE A 86 -0.98 -7.34 12.36
N TYR A 87 -2.00 -8.10 11.99
CA TYR A 87 -2.12 -9.51 12.36
C TYR A 87 -2.05 -10.34 11.09
N ASP A 88 -0.94 -11.05 10.91
CA ASP A 88 -0.77 -11.97 9.77
C ASP A 88 -1.17 -13.39 10.17
N PRO A 89 -1.71 -14.18 9.22
CA PRO A 89 -1.98 -15.58 9.47
C PRO A 89 -0.67 -16.33 9.67
N LEU A 90 -0.69 -17.28 10.61
CA LEU A 90 0.47 -18.14 10.88
C LEU A 90 0.92 -18.87 9.61
N THR A 91 2.23 -18.93 9.43
CA THR A 91 2.87 -19.83 8.47
C THR A 91 2.70 -21.29 8.94
N PRO A 92 2.80 -22.28 8.03
CA PRO A 92 2.74 -23.69 8.43
C PRO A 92 3.82 -24.07 9.45
N GLU A 93 5.01 -23.46 9.36
CA GLU A 93 6.12 -23.67 10.29
C GLU A 93 5.78 -23.14 11.69
N GLU A 94 5.23 -21.94 11.81
CA GLU A 94 4.82 -21.37 13.10
C GLU A 94 3.67 -22.16 13.73
N ARG A 95 2.71 -22.65 12.94
CA ARG A 95 1.68 -23.58 13.42
C ARG A 95 2.29 -24.88 13.97
N GLN A 96 3.30 -25.41 13.30
CA GLN A 96 3.98 -26.62 13.74
C GLN A 96 4.75 -26.38 15.04
N MET A 97 5.49 -25.26 15.14
CA MET A 97 6.17 -24.87 16.38
C MET A 97 5.18 -24.74 17.53
N ARG A 98 4.02 -24.13 17.30
CA ARG A 98 2.97 -23.98 18.31
C ARG A 98 2.34 -25.31 18.72
N THR A 99 2.22 -26.26 17.80
CA THR A 99 1.73 -27.61 18.13
C THR A 99 2.69 -28.32 19.09
N VAL A 100 4.00 -28.13 18.88
CA VAL A 100 5.05 -28.75 19.72
C VAL A 100 5.23 -28.04 21.05
N HIS A 101 5.14 -26.70 21.08
CA HIS A 101 5.47 -25.87 22.25
C HIS A 101 4.22 -25.40 23.02
N GLY A 102 3.03 -25.69 22.52
CA GLY A 102 1.74 -25.27 23.09
C GLY A 102 1.27 -23.89 22.63
N PRO A 103 0.01 -23.51 22.98
CA PRO A 103 -0.64 -22.28 22.53
C PRO A 103 0.04 -20.99 23.01
N SER A 104 0.91 -21.10 24.03
CA SER A 104 1.66 -19.99 24.65
C SER A 104 2.95 -19.60 23.91
N HIS A 105 3.18 -20.08 22.69
CA HIS A 105 4.29 -19.60 21.87
C HIS A 105 3.99 -18.15 21.40
N VAL A 106 4.36 -17.18 22.24
CA VAL A 106 4.31 -15.76 21.90
C VAL A 106 5.47 -15.45 20.95
N PRO A 107 5.21 -14.84 19.77
CA PRO A 107 6.28 -14.49 18.86
C PRO A 107 7.29 -13.56 19.53
N ALA A 108 8.57 -13.78 19.21
CA ALA A 108 9.65 -12.98 19.74
C ALA A 108 9.41 -11.50 19.44
N ARG A 109 9.49 -10.66 20.49
CA ARG A 109 9.28 -9.21 20.36
C ARG A 109 10.35 -8.61 19.44
N PRO A 110 9.97 -7.83 18.43
CA PRO A 110 10.93 -7.08 17.62
C PRO A 110 11.71 -6.07 18.46
N PRO A 111 13.02 -5.89 18.22
CA PRO A 111 13.90 -5.14 19.11
C PRO A 111 13.60 -3.63 19.11
N TYR A 112 12.95 -3.12 18.06
CA TYR A 112 12.58 -1.71 17.88
C TYR A 112 11.17 -1.35 18.38
N VAL A 113 10.45 -2.29 19.02
CA VAL A 113 9.12 -2.04 19.61
C VAL A 113 9.19 -2.16 21.12
N ASP A 114 8.55 -1.23 21.82
CA ASP A 114 8.48 -1.22 23.27
C ASP A 114 7.68 -2.41 23.81
N ALA A 115 8.12 -2.94 24.96
CA ALA A 115 7.51 -4.10 25.60
C ALA A 115 6.00 -3.94 25.90
N PRO A 116 5.50 -2.79 26.43
CA PRO A 116 4.08 -2.66 26.72
C PRO A 116 3.23 -2.63 25.44
N THR A 117 3.64 -1.92 24.38
CA THR A 117 2.90 -1.93 23.10
C THR A 117 2.88 -3.32 22.47
N TRP A 118 3.97 -4.09 22.57
CA TRP A 118 3.98 -5.47 22.07
C TRP A 118 3.05 -6.38 22.87
N ALA A 119 3.07 -6.28 24.20
CA ALA A 119 2.19 -7.04 25.07
C ALA A 119 0.72 -6.71 24.81
N GLU A 120 0.39 -5.42 24.62
CA GLU A 120 -0.95 -4.98 24.23
C GLU A 120 -1.37 -5.59 22.89
N ALA A 121 -0.48 -5.58 21.89
CA ALA A 121 -0.78 -6.14 20.59
C ALA A 121 -1.01 -7.66 20.63
N CYS A 122 -0.24 -8.39 21.44
CA CYS A 122 -0.48 -9.81 21.69
C CYS A 122 -1.83 -10.03 22.39
N ALA A 123 -2.19 -9.20 23.37
CA ALA A 123 -3.45 -9.29 24.11
C ALA A 123 -4.68 -8.92 23.27
N ARG A 124 -4.53 -7.97 22.34
CA ARG A 124 -5.60 -7.49 21.44
C ARG A 124 -5.68 -8.24 20.11
N ASN A 125 -5.00 -9.39 20.02
CA ASN A 125 -5.02 -10.21 18.81
C ASN A 125 -6.44 -10.72 18.52
N PRO A 126 -7.01 -10.48 17.32
CA PRO A 126 -8.37 -10.89 16.98
C PRO A 126 -8.57 -12.41 16.97
N ASP A 127 -7.54 -13.17 16.60
CA ASP A 127 -7.55 -14.63 16.65
C ASP A 127 -6.18 -15.11 17.14
N PRO A 128 -6.04 -15.39 18.45
CA PRO A 128 -4.77 -15.79 18.99
C PRO A 128 -4.30 -17.11 18.40
N GLU A 129 -5.16 -18.00 17.90
CA GLU A 129 -4.80 -19.33 17.40
C GLU A 129 -4.30 -19.30 15.95
N GLN A 130 -4.83 -18.38 15.13
CA GLN A 130 -4.53 -18.33 13.70
C GLN A 130 -3.67 -17.14 13.28
N CYS A 131 -3.60 -16.08 14.09
CA CYS A 131 -2.93 -14.85 13.73
C CYS A 131 -1.77 -14.53 14.69
N VAL A 132 -0.76 -13.82 14.18
CA VAL A 132 0.36 -13.29 14.97
C VAL A 132 0.56 -11.81 14.69
N PRO A 133 0.90 -11.00 15.73
CA PRO A 133 1.25 -9.61 15.52
C PRO A 133 2.53 -9.48 14.70
N VAL A 134 2.50 -8.62 13.69
CA VAL A 134 3.62 -8.28 12.81
C VAL A 134 3.72 -6.76 12.72
N VAL A 135 4.88 -6.23 13.08
CA VAL A 135 5.14 -4.79 13.05
C VAL A 135 5.53 -4.38 11.63
N VAL A 136 4.86 -3.37 11.11
CA VAL A 136 5.26 -2.68 9.88
C VAL A 136 5.69 -1.27 10.23
N VAL A 137 6.88 -0.91 9.76
CA VAL A 137 7.51 0.37 10.03
C VAL A 137 7.87 1.06 8.73
N GLY A 138 7.41 2.30 8.57
CA GLY A 138 7.67 3.12 7.39
C GLY A 138 6.78 2.80 6.19
N SER A 139 6.92 3.62 5.14
CA SER A 139 6.13 3.52 3.91
C SER A 139 6.55 2.34 3.02
N GLU A 140 7.84 1.98 3.02
CA GLU A 140 8.36 0.88 2.20
C GLU A 140 7.77 -0.46 2.61
N ALA A 141 7.79 -0.77 3.92
CA ALA A 141 7.20 -1.99 4.44
C ALA A 141 5.67 -2.05 4.23
N LEU A 142 4.99 -0.89 4.31
CA LEU A 142 3.57 -0.80 3.97
C LEU A 142 3.32 -1.07 2.49
N ALA A 143 4.11 -0.48 1.59
CA ALA A 143 4.02 -0.70 0.15
C ALA A 143 4.26 -2.17 -0.22
N ALA A 144 5.27 -2.81 0.40
CA ALA A 144 5.54 -4.23 0.24
C ALA A 144 4.34 -5.09 0.66
N ARG A 145 3.69 -4.76 1.79
CA ARG A 145 2.48 -5.46 2.23
C ARG A 145 1.32 -5.27 1.24
N VAL A 146 1.09 -4.05 0.74
CA VAL A 146 0.04 -3.80 -0.26
C VAL A 146 0.30 -4.61 -1.53
N ALA A 147 1.54 -4.65 -2.01
CA ALA A 147 1.91 -5.47 -3.16
C ALA A 147 1.66 -6.97 -2.91
N ALA A 148 2.04 -7.48 -1.74
CA ALA A 148 1.77 -8.87 -1.36
C ALA A 148 0.26 -9.17 -1.27
N GLN A 149 -0.54 -8.23 -0.76
CA GLN A 149 -2.01 -8.35 -0.72
C GLN A 149 -2.62 -8.38 -2.12
N GLN A 150 -2.15 -7.53 -3.03
CA GLN A 150 -2.60 -7.52 -4.43
C GLN A 150 -2.30 -8.86 -5.12
N GLU A 151 -1.12 -9.42 -4.88
CA GLU A 151 -0.74 -10.70 -5.47
C GLU A 151 -1.58 -11.88 -4.93
N ARG A 152 -1.83 -11.89 -3.61
CA ARG A 152 -2.75 -12.85 -3.00
C ARG A 152 -4.16 -12.71 -3.57
N ALA A 153 -4.66 -11.50 -3.74
CA ALA A 153 -5.98 -11.25 -4.32
C ALA A 153 -6.09 -11.77 -5.76
N ARG A 154 -5.07 -11.55 -6.59
CA ARG A 154 -4.99 -12.09 -7.96
C ARG A 154 -5.01 -13.61 -7.97
N THR A 155 -4.24 -14.23 -7.08
CA THR A 155 -4.18 -15.69 -6.94
C THR A 155 -5.55 -16.27 -6.56
N LEU A 156 -6.21 -15.68 -5.55
CA LEU A 156 -7.55 -16.08 -5.12
C LEU A 156 -8.59 -15.88 -6.22
N ALA A 157 -8.56 -14.77 -6.94
CA ALA A 157 -9.44 -14.54 -8.09
C ALA A 157 -9.24 -15.62 -9.17
N GLY A 158 -8.01 -16.04 -9.41
CA GLY A 158 -7.68 -17.16 -10.29
C GLY A 158 -8.31 -18.48 -9.83
N TYR A 159 -8.26 -18.80 -8.53
CA TYR A 159 -8.90 -19.99 -7.98
C TYR A 159 -10.43 -19.95 -8.07
N VAL A 160 -11.04 -18.80 -7.77
CA VAL A 160 -12.50 -18.61 -7.91
C VAL A 160 -12.94 -18.81 -9.35
N LYS A 161 -12.18 -18.28 -10.32
CA LYS A 161 -12.47 -18.51 -11.74
C LYS A 161 -12.41 -20.00 -12.10
N LYS A 162 -11.34 -20.70 -11.71
CA LYS A 162 -11.22 -22.15 -11.93
C LYS A 162 -12.39 -22.91 -11.32
N LEU A 163 -12.81 -22.55 -10.11
CA LEU A 163 -13.96 -23.18 -9.45
C LEU A 163 -15.28 -22.90 -10.19
N SER A 164 -15.46 -21.69 -10.70
CA SER A 164 -16.62 -21.34 -11.53
C SER A 164 -16.65 -22.17 -12.82
N ASP A 165 -15.50 -22.31 -13.48
CA ASP A 165 -15.36 -23.09 -14.71
C ASP A 165 -15.69 -24.57 -14.45
N THR A 166 -15.14 -25.17 -13.38
CA THR A 166 -15.44 -26.57 -13.04
C THR A 166 -16.90 -26.80 -12.69
N VAL A 167 -17.56 -25.86 -12.00
CA VAL A 167 -19.00 -25.93 -11.74
C VAL A 167 -19.80 -25.86 -13.05
N GLY A 168 -19.38 -25.01 -13.99
CA GLY A 168 -19.96 -24.94 -15.33
C GLY A 168 -19.85 -26.26 -16.09
N ASP A 169 -18.65 -26.85 -16.11
CA ASP A 169 -18.39 -28.13 -16.76
C ASP A 169 -19.19 -29.28 -16.14
N LEU A 170 -19.26 -29.34 -14.82
CA LEU A 170 -20.05 -30.34 -14.10
C LEU A 170 -21.54 -30.21 -14.43
N LYS A 171 -22.07 -28.98 -14.49
CA LYS A 171 -23.46 -28.73 -14.87
C LYS A 171 -23.73 -29.16 -16.31
N GLY A 172 -22.79 -28.87 -17.23
CA GLY A 172 -22.87 -29.30 -18.63
C GLY A 172 -22.82 -30.82 -18.77
N SER A 173 -21.93 -31.49 -18.02
CA SER A 173 -21.83 -32.95 -17.99
C SER A 173 -23.10 -33.60 -17.44
N LEU A 174 -23.65 -33.06 -16.34
CA LEU A 174 -24.90 -33.52 -15.75
C LEU A 174 -26.07 -33.43 -16.74
N GLY A 175 -26.17 -32.34 -17.51
CA GLY A 175 -27.17 -32.20 -18.58
C GLY A 175 -27.06 -33.30 -19.64
N LYS A 176 -25.85 -33.54 -20.15
CA LYS A 176 -25.58 -34.60 -21.14
C LYS A 176 -25.91 -35.99 -20.59
N SER A 177 -25.54 -36.28 -19.35
CA SER A 177 -25.87 -37.54 -18.69
C SER A 177 -27.38 -37.72 -18.53
N ALA A 178 -28.11 -36.67 -18.14
CA ALA A 178 -29.56 -36.72 -18.03
C ALA A 178 -30.24 -36.99 -19.39
N ASP A 179 -29.75 -36.40 -20.47
CA ASP A 179 -30.26 -36.64 -21.82
C ASP A 179 -29.94 -38.06 -22.31
N SER A 180 -28.75 -38.56 -22.03
CA SER A 180 -28.35 -39.95 -22.34
C SER A 180 -29.24 -40.97 -21.61
N VAL A 181 -29.51 -40.77 -20.31
CA VAL A 181 -30.42 -41.62 -19.53
C VAL A 181 -31.85 -41.57 -20.09
N ARG A 182 -32.32 -40.39 -20.49
CA ARG A 182 -33.63 -40.22 -21.12
C ARG A 182 -33.71 -40.93 -22.47
N GLY A 183 -32.66 -40.85 -23.28
CA GLY A 183 -32.52 -41.56 -24.56
C GLY A 183 -32.58 -43.07 -24.37
N GLY A 184 -31.72 -43.61 -23.50
CA GLY A 184 -31.68 -45.05 -23.20
C GLY A 184 -33.00 -45.58 -22.65
N ARG A 185 -33.71 -44.80 -21.83
CA ARG A 185 -35.05 -45.16 -21.34
C ARG A 185 -36.08 -45.29 -22.48
N ARG A 186 -36.07 -44.35 -23.44
CA ARG A 186 -36.96 -44.41 -24.62
C ARG A 186 -36.67 -45.62 -25.50
N GLU A 187 -35.39 -45.91 -25.72
CA GLU A 187 -34.96 -47.08 -26.49
C GLU A 187 -35.39 -48.38 -25.81
N HIS A 188 -35.21 -48.48 -24.49
CA HIS A 188 -35.63 -49.63 -23.70
C HIS A 188 -37.16 -49.82 -23.73
N GLU A 189 -37.94 -48.74 -23.62
CA GLU A 189 -39.40 -48.78 -23.75
C GLU A 189 -39.84 -49.27 -25.15
N ALA A 190 -39.17 -48.79 -26.21
CA ALA A 190 -39.44 -49.23 -27.59
C ALA A 190 -39.09 -50.71 -27.83
N LEU A 191 -37.94 -51.16 -27.34
CA LEU A 191 -37.51 -52.57 -27.40
C LEU A 191 -38.48 -53.49 -26.63
N ARG A 192 -38.95 -53.04 -25.46
CA ARG A 192 -39.95 -53.75 -24.67
C ARG A 192 -41.28 -53.88 -25.42
N ALA A 193 -41.75 -52.83 -26.08
CA ALA A 193 -42.98 -52.89 -26.87
C ALA A 193 -42.86 -53.91 -28.01
N ARG A 194 -41.75 -53.88 -28.77
CA ARG A 194 -41.51 -54.83 -29.87
C ARG A 194 -41.42 -56.28 -29.41
N THR A 195 -40.77 -56.55 -28.29
CA THR A 195 -40.69 -57.91 -27.75
C THR A 195 -42.05 -58.41 -27.28
N LEU A 196 -42.87 -57.55 -26.65
CA LEU A 196 -44.26 -57.90 -26.32
C LEU A 196 -45.10 -58.20 -27.56
N ASP A 197 -44.93 -57.45 -28.65
CA ASP A 197 -45.62 -57.74 -29.93
C ASP A 197 -45.19 -59.06 -30.55
N LEU A 198 -43.91 -59.43 -30.48
CA LEU A 198 -43.41 -60.72 -30.98
C LEU A 198 -43.89 -61.92 -30.15
N MET A 199 -44.19 -61.72 -28.87
CA MET A 199 -44.69 -62.76 -27.98
C MET A 199 -46.21 -62.96 -28.08
N ARG A 200 -46.90 -62.17 -28.90
CA ARG A 200 -48.36 -62.15 -29.03
C ARG A 200 -48.81 -62.89 -30.28
#